data_AF-A0A7W0NVP3-F1
#
_entry.id   AF-A0A7W0NVP3-F1
#
_cell.length_a   1.000
_cell.length_b   1.000
_cell.length_c   1.000
_cell.angle_alpha   90.00
_cell.angle_beta   90.00
_cell.angle_gamma   90.00
#
_symmetry.space_group_name_H-M   'P 1'
#
loop_
_entity.id
_entity.type
_entity.pdbx_description
1 polymer ?
#
loop_
_entity_poly.entity_id
_entity_poly.type
_entity_poly.pdbx_seq_one_letter_code
_entity_poly.pdbx_strand_id
1 'polypeptide(L)'
;MLLEVKDLHAGIDGKEILKGLNLRVNTGEVHAIMGPNGSGKSTLSKVLAGHPSYEVISGEVLYEGKNLLELEPDERARAGVFMAFQYPVEVPGVSNSQFLRLAYNEKMKHLGQEELDPLEFNDYLKEKAKIVDMDPQFFKRSVNEGFSGGEKKRN
;
A
#
# COMPACT_ATOMS: atom_id res chain seq x y z
N MET A 1 -1.61 -19.07 -5.80
CA MET A 1 -2.35 -17.90 -6.29
C MET A 1 -2.25 -16.83 -5.21
N LEU A 2 -1.82 -15.61 -5.55
CA LEU A 2 -1.56 -14.56 -4.57
C LEU A 2 -2.78 -13.66 -4.38
N LEU A 3 -3.33 -13.13 -5.47
CA LEU A 3 -4.52 -12.29 -5.47
C LEU A 3 -5.53 -12.83 -6.47
N GLU A 4 -6.79 -12.93 -6.05
CA GLU A 4 -7.92 -13.24 -6.93
C GLU A 4 -9.06 -12.26 -6.67
N VAL A 5 -9.49 -11.57 -7.71
CA VAL A 5 -10.66 -10.70 -7.73
C VAL A 5 -11.71 -11.40 -8.58
N LYS A 6 -12.89 -11.64 -8.00
CA LYS A 6 -14.01 -12.32 -8.66
C LYS A 6 -15.21 -11.40 -8.71
N ASP A 7 -15.65 -11.14 -9.93
CA ASP A 7 -16.88 -10.40 -10.23
C ASP A 7 -17.06 -9.15 -9.35
N LEU A 8 -15.99 -8.35 -9.22
CA LEU A 8 -15.97 -7.22 -8.30
C LEU A 8 -16.78 -6.05 -8.85
N HIS A 9 -17.81 -5.66 -8.11
CA HIS A 9 -18.59 -4.44 -8.31
C HIS A 9 -18.30 -3.46 -7.18
N ALA A 10 -17.89 -2.24 -7.53
CA ALA A 10 -17.53 -1.22 -6.54
C ALA A 10 -17.68 0.19 -7.10
N GLY A 11 -17.93 1.14 -6.19
CA GLY A 11 -18.24 2.52 -6.54
C GLY A 11 -17.78 3.53 -5.50
N ILE A 12 -18.12 4.79 -5.76
CA ILE A 12 -17.94 5.93 -4.86
C ILE A 12 -19.12 6.87 -5.06
N ASP A 13 -19.62 7.49 -4.00
CA ASP A 13 -20.73 8.44 -4.02
C ASP A 13 -21.97 7.91 -4.77
N GLY A 14 -22.31 6.63 -4.55
CA GLY A 14 -23.46 5.96 -5.19
C GLY A 14 -23.29 5.65 -6.68
N LYS A 15 -22.13 5.97 -7.27
CA LYS A 15 -21.82 5.67 -8.66
C LYS A 15 -20.98 4.39 -8.75
N GLU A 16 -21.54 3.36 -9.37
CA GLU A 16 -20.82 2.14 -9.72
C GLU A 16 -19.73 2.43 -10.78
N ILE A 17 -18.49 2.02 -10.49
CA ILE A 17 -17.34 2.22 -11.37
C ILE A 17 -16.77 0.88 -11.85
N LEU A 18 -16.53 -0.06 -10.95
CA LEU A 18 -16.17 -1.44 -11.30
C LEU A 18 -17.46 -2.22 -11.53
N LYS A 19 -17.53 -2.94 -12.66
CA LYS A 19 -18.74 -3.62 -13.13
C LYS A 19 -18.41 -5.07 -13.47
N GLY A 20 -18.26 -5.93 -12.45
CA GLY A 20 -17.92 -7.35 -12.63
C GLY A 20 -16.45 -7.59 -13.00
N LEU A 21 -15.51 -6.92 -12.33
CA LEU A 21 -14.09 -7.06 -12.62
C LEU A 21 -13.55 -8.42 -12.14
N ASN A 22 -12.83 -9.11 -13.01
CA ASN A 22 -12.12 -10.35 -12.69
C ASN A 22 -10.61 -10.18 -12.93
N LEU A 23 -9.79 -10.57 -11.98
CA LEU A 23 -8.32 -10.49 -12.06
C LEU A 23 -7.69 -11.61 -11.23
N ARG A 24 -6.64 -12.23 -11.75
CA ARG A 24 -5.81 -13.18 -11.00
C ARG A 24 -4.35 -12.79 -11.14
N VAL A 25 -3.63 -12.80 -10.03
CA VAL A 25 -2.20 -12.55 -9.96
C VAL A 25 -1.56 -13.66 -9.15
N ASN A 26 -0.58 -14.36 -9.72
CA ASN A 26 0.20 -15.35 -8.99
C ASN A 26 1.44 -14.72 -8.34
N THR A 27 2.00 -15.45 -7.37
CA THR A 27 3.25 -15.05 -6.71
C THR A 27 4.38 -14.91 -7.73
N GLY A 28 5.07 -13.78 -7.69
CA GLY A 28 6.19 -13.47 -8.60
C GLY A 28 5.77 -12.85 -9.94
N GLU A 29 4.47 -12.70 -10.21
CA GLU A 29 4.00 -12.03 -11.42
C GLU A 29 3.93 -10.51 -11.25
N VAL A 30 4.18 -9.80 -12.36
CA VAL A 30 3.97 -8.35 -12.46
C VAL A 30 2.90 -8.10 -13.52
N HIS A 31 1.82 -7.44 -13.10
CA HIS A 31 0.67 -7.14 -13.95
C HIS A 31 0.58 -5.64 -14.20
N ALA A 32 0.37 -5.25 -15.46
CA ALA A 32 0.10 -3.87 -15.83
C ALA A 32 -1.40 -3.71 -16.13
N ILE A 33 -2.07 -2.79 -15.44
CA ILE A 33 -3.47 -2.46 -15.67
C ILE A 33 -3.56 -1.15 -16.44
N MET A 34 -4.05 -1.22 -17.67
CA MET A 34 -4.12 -0.09 -18.61
C MET A 34 -5.56 0.21 -19.01
N GLY A 35 -5.80 1.43 -19.48
CA GLY A 35 -7.13 1.88 -19.94
C GLY A 35 -7.29 3.40 -19.85
N PRO A 36 -8.34 3.97 -20.46
CA PRO A 36 -8.58 5.41 -20.45
C PRO A 36 -8.87 5.95 -19.04
N ASN A 37 -8.73 7.26 -18.83
CA ASN A 37 -9.12 7.89 -17.57
C ASN A 37 -10.60 7.61 -17.26
N GLY A 38 -10.89 7.32 -15.99
CA GLY A 38 -12.24 6.93 -15.56
C GLY A 38 -12.58 5.45 -15.76
N SER A 39 -11.71 4.63 -16.35
CA SER A 39 -11.94 3.17 -16.55
C SER A 39 -11.89 2.32 -15.26
N GLY A 40 -11.83 2.93 -14.08
CA GLY A 40 -11.81 2.21 -12.80
C GLY A 40 -10.45 1.75 -12.28
N LYS A 41 -9.32 2.04 -12.96
CA LYS A 41 -7.97 1.64 -12.51
C LYS A 41 -7.65 2.08 -11.07
N SER A 42 -7.81 3.38 -10.81
CA SER A 42 -7.57 3.94 -9.47
C SER A 42 -8.64 3.52 -8.47
N THR A 43 -9.85 3.18 -8.94
CA THR A 43 -10.90 2.61 -8.08
C THR A 43 -10.47 1.23 -7.60
N LEU A 44 -10.00 0.36 -8.49
CA LEU A 44 -9.51 -0.96 -8.13
C LEU A 44 -8.39 -0.88 -7.08
N SER A 45 -7.37 -0.06 -7.30
CA SER A 45 -6.26 0.05 -6.33
C SER A 45 -6.74 0.53 -4.96
N LYS A 46 -7.66 1.49 -4.91
CA LYS A 46 -8.21 2.03 -3.66
C LYS A 46 -9.16 1.07 -2.95
N VAL A 47 -9.96 0.29 -3.69
CA VAL A 47 -10.81 -0.76 -3.13
C VAL A 47 -9.95 -1.87 -2.51
N LEU A 48 -8.90 -2.31 -3.22
CA LEU A 48 -7.96 -3.31 -2.69
C LEU A 48 -7.25 -2.81 -1.42
N ALA A 49 -6.85 -1.53 -1.39
CA ALA A 49 -6.25 -0.89 -0.23
C ALA A 49 -7.23 -0.59 0.93
N GLY A 50 -8.54 -0.77 0.74
CA GLY A 50 -9.55 -0.52 1.77
C GLY A 50 -9.89 0.95 1.99
N HIS A 51 -9.76 1.80 0.95
CA HIS A 51 -10.06 3.22 1.08
C HIS A 51 -11.54 3.45 1.44
N PRO A 52 -11.85 4.13 2.57
CA PRO A 52 -13.21 4.16 3.14
C PRO A 52 -14.25 4.89 2.28
N SER A 53 -13.83 5.79 1.40
CA SER A 53 -14.74 6.45 0.44
C SER A 53 -15.26 5.54 -0.67
N TYR A 54 -14.75 4.31 -0.81
CA TYR A 54 -15.20 3.38 -1.84
C TYR A 54 -16.02 2.25 -1.22
N GLU A 55 -17.13 1.94 -1.87
CA GLU A 55 -18.06 0.91 -1.44
C GLU A 55 -17.96 -0.29 -2.37
N VAL A 56 -17.87 -1.49 -1.81
CA VAL A 56 -18.02 -2.73 -2.55
C VAL A 56 -19.50 -3.10 -2.57
N ILE A 57 -20.06 -3.20 -3.77
CA ILE A 57 -21.46 -3.55 -4.01
C ILE A 57 -21.64 -5.07 -3.98
N SER A 58 -20.74 -5.79 -4.66
CA SER A 58 -20.71 -7.25 -4.71
C SER A 58 -19.36 -7.77 -5.21
N GLY A 59 -19.17 -9.08 -5.11
CA GLY A 59 -17.96 -9.77 -5.53
C GLY A 59 -17.06 -10.18 -4.36
N GLU A 60 -15.93 -10.78 -4.68
CA GLU A 60 -14.98 -11.33 -3.71
C GLU A 60 -13.56 -10.92 -4.08
N VAL A 61 -12.74 -10.61 -3.08
CA VAL A 61 -11.29 -10.42 -3.25
C VAL A 61 -10.57 -11.33 -2.28
N LEU A 62 -9.83 -12.30 -2.79
CA LEU A 62 -9.01 -13.22 -2.01
C LEU A 62 -7.54 -12.81 -2.12
N TYR A 63 -6.88 -12.61 -0.98
CA TYR A 63 -5.43 -12.45 -0.88
C TYR A 63 -4.86 -13.61 -0.07
N GLU A 64 -4.00 -14.42 -0.69
CA GLU A 64 -3.48 -15.68 -0.12
C GLU A 64 -4.59 -16.59 0.42
N GLY A 65 -5.74 -16.61 -0.26
CA GLY A 65 -6.91 -17.42 0.11
C GLY A 65 -7.79 -16.85 1.22
N LYS A 66 -7.46 -15.68 1.78
CA LYS A 66 -8.30 -14.97 2.78
C LYS A 66 -9.10 -13.86 2.12
N ASN A 67 -10.35 -13.67 2.54
CA ASN A 67 -11.18 -12.58 2.06
C ASN A 67 -10.61 -11.23 2.51
N LEU A 68 -10.09 -10.46 1.57
CA LEU A 68 -9.46 -9.17 1.81
C LEU A 68 -10.50 -8.10 2.17
N LEU A 69 -11.75 -8.25 1.72
CA LEU A 69 -12.79 -7.24 1.90
C LEU A 69 -13.31 -7.15 3.34
N GLU A 70 -13.12 -8.21 4.13
CA GLU A 70 -13.47 -8.27 5.56
C GLU A 70 -12.42 -7.64 6.47
N LEU A 71 -11.25 -7.29 5.92
CA LEU A 71 -10.14 -6.73 6.68
C LEU A 71 -10.15 -5.21 6.62
N GLU A 72 -9.81 -4.58 7.75
CA GLU A 72 -9.53 -3.15 7.81
C GLU A 72 -8.21 -2.82 7.09
N PRO A 73 -8.00 -1.57 6.63
CA PRO A 73 -6.82 -1.20 5.82
C PRO A 73 -5.48 -1.57 6.45
N ASP A 74 -5.34 -1.43 7.77
CA ASP A 74 -4.13 -1.74 8.50
C ASP A 74 -3.92 -3.27 8.62
N GLU A 75 -4.98 -4.07 8.71
CA GLU A 75 -4.92 -5.52 8.65
C GLU A 75 -4.47 -6.01 7.28
N ARG A 76 -4.98 -5.39 6.20
CA ARG A 76 -4.53 -5.67 4.82
C ARG A 76 -3.04 -5.37 4.65
N ALA A 77 -2.57 -4.26 5.21
CA ALA A 77 -1.16 -3.87 5.17
C ALA A 77 -0.26 -4.88 5.89
N ARG A 78 -0.66 -5.32 7.08
CA ARG A 78 0.06 -6.34 7.84
C ARG A 78 0.05 -7.71 7.16
N ALA A 79 -1.05 -8.07 6.48
CA ALA A 79 -1.13 -9.27 5.65
C ALA A 79 -0.22 -9.23 4.41
N GLY A 80 0.21 -8.05 3.96
CA GLY A 80 1.19 -7.90 2.88
C GLY A 80 0.73 -7.04 1.70
N VAL A 81 -0.49 -6.48 1.73
CA VAL A 81 -0.98 -5.58 0.69
C VAL A 81 -0.37 -4.20 0.88
N PHE A 82 0.31 -3.68 -0.13
CA PHE A 82 0.91 -2.34 -0.10
C PHE A 82 0.39 -1.48 -1.24
N MET A 83 0.08 -0.21 -0.97
CA MET A 83 -0.32 0.77 -1.97
C MET A 83 0.64 1.95 -2.00
N ALA A 84 1.37 2.10 -3.11
CA ALA A 84 2.07 3.35 -3.40
C ALA A 84 1.07 4.42 -3.86
N PHE A 85 0.95 5.50 -3.10
CA PHE A 85 -0.04 6.55 -3.38
C PHE A 85 0.32 7.38 -4.61
N GLN A 86 -0.69 7.79 -5.38
CA GLN A 86 -0.50 8.74 -6.48
C GLN A 86 0.03 10.09 -5.96
N TYR A 87 -0.48 10.55 -4.82
CA TYR A 87 -0.05 11.76 -4.12
C TYR A 87 0.19 11.43 -2.65
N PRO A 88 1.45 11.16 -2.27
CA PRO A 88 1.81 10.90 -0.88
C PRO A 88 1.56 12.13 0.00
N VAL A 89 0.96 11.90 1.16
CA VAL A 89 0.60 12.93 2.14
C VAL A 89 1.84 13.39 2.91
N GLU A 90 1.91 14.68 3.21
CA GLU A 90 2.94 15.25 4.07
C GLU A 90 2.52 15.16 5.54
N VAL A 91 3.44 14.74 6.42
CA VAL A 91 3.21 14.66 7.86
C VAL A 91 4.30 15.45 8.60
N PRO A 92 4.10 16.76 8.82
CA PRO A 92 5.10 17.61 9.47
C PRO A 92 5.42 17.14 10.90
N GLY A 93 6.68 17.21 11.28
CA GLY A 93 7.15 16.88 12.63
C GLY A 93 7.30 15.38 12.92
N VAL A 94 6.99 14.50 11.96
CA VAL A 94 7.20 13.04 12.08
C VAL A 94 8.29 12.62 11.13
N SER A 95 9.45 12.18 11.63
CA SER A 95 10.56 11.80 10.74
C SER A 95 10.27 10.51 9.98
N ASN A 96 10.81 10.37 8.76
CA ASN A 96 10.69 9.13 7.98
C ASN A 96 11.21 7.91 8.76
N SER A 97 12.36 8.03 9.44
CA SER A 97 12.92 6.92 10.22
C SER A 97 11.98 6.45 11.33
N GLN A 98 11.33 7.37 12.04
CA GLN A 98 10.39 7.03 13.11
C GLN A 98 9.13 6.39 12.54
N PHE A 99 8.54 7.00 11.51
CA PHE A 99 7.33 6.50 10.86
C PHE A 99 7.53 5.10 10.29
N LEU A 100 8.60 4.89 9.50
CA LEU A 100 8.91 3.61 8.88
C LEU A 100 9.23 2.54 9.92
N ARG A 101 9.94 2.88 11.01
CA ARG A 101 10.24 1.91 12.08
C ARG A 101 8.99 1.43 12.78
N LEU A 102 8.07 2.35 13.11
CA LEU A 102 6.80 2.00 13.73
C LEU A 102 5.98 1.10 12.81
N ALA A 103 5.82 1.47 11.53
CA ALA A 103 5.09 0.67 10.56
C ALA A 103 5.72 -0.71 10.35
N TYR A 104 7.05 -0.79 10.30
CA TYR A 104 7.80 -2.05 10.19
C TYR A 104 7.59 -2.94 11.42
N ASN A 105 7.77 -2.40 12.64
CA ASN A 105 7.63 -3.18 13.88
C ASN A 105 6.19 -3.67 14.09
N GLU A 106 5.17 -2.86 13.77
CA GLU A 106 3.76 -3.32 13.81
C GLU A 106 3.52 -4.51 12.87
N LYS A 107 4.18 -4.52 11.71
CA LYS A 107 4.13 -5.68 10.80
C LYS A 107 4.90 -6.88 11.35
N MET A 108 6.11 -6.69 11.89
CA MET A 108 6.89 -7.77 12.49
C MET A 108 6.14 -8.45 13.64
N LYS A 109 5.56 -7.65 14.53
CA LYS A 109 4.73 -8.11 15.64
C LYS A 109 3.56 -8.96 15.17
N HIS A 110 2.87 -8.55 14.11
CA HIS A 110 1.78 -9.34 13.52
C HIS A 110 2.26 -10.67 12.93
N LEU A 111 3.47 -10.71 12.40
CA LEU A 111 4.11 -11.94 11.90
C LEU A 111 4.76 -12.78 13.01
N GLY A 112 4.69 -12.35 14.28
CA GLY A 112 5.36 -13.01 15.40
C GLY A 112 6.90 -12.94 15.33
N GLN A 113 7.43 -11.91 14.66
CA GLN A 113 8.87 -11.68 14.48
C GLN A 113 9.38 -10.60 15.44
N GLU A 114 10.69 -10.61 15.69
CA GLU A 114 11.33 -9.61 16.56
C GLU A 114 11.28 -8.21 15.95
N GLU A 115 11.08 -7.24 16.83
CA GLU A 115 11.13 -5.82 16.50
C GLU A 115 12.58 -5.36 16.33
N LEU A 116 12.79 -4.34 15.49
CA LEU A 116 14.09 -3.69 15.41
C LEU A 116 14.13 -2.46 16.33
N ASP A 117 15.24 -2.35 17.07
CA ASP A 117 15.54 -1.16 17.84
C ASP A 117 15.92 0.03 16.91
N PRO A 118 16.06 1.26 17.43
CA PRO A 118 16.39 2.42 16.61
C PRO A 118 17.72 2.32 15.83
N LEU A 119 18.74 1.65 16.38
CA LEU A 119 20.05 1.50 15.74
C LEU A 119 19.97 0.45 14.64
N GLU A 120 19.42 -0.72 14.95
CA GLU A 120 19.25 -1.83 14.00
C GLU A 120 18.39 -1.40 12.81
N PHE A 121 17.27 -0.70 13.08
CA PHE A 121 16.39 -0.22 12.03
C PHE A 121 17.06 0.84 11.15
N ASN A 122 17.92 1.69 11.71
CA ASN A 122 18.64 2.69 10.92
C ASN A 122 19.62 2.03 9.94
N ASP A 123 20.31 0.97 10.37
CA ASP A 123 21.19 0.22 9.48
C ASP A 123 20.40 -0.56 8.41
N TYR A 124 19.28 -1.18 8.80
CA TYR A 124 18.34 -1.77 7.85
C TYR A 124 17.85 -0.75 6.80
N LEU A 125 17.45 0.44 7.24
CA LEU A 125 16.92 1.49 6.37
C LEU A 125 17.98 2.03 5.40
N LYS A 126 19.24 2.19 5.83
CA LYS A 126 20.35 2.55 4.94
C LYS A 126 20.54 1.54 3.82
N GLU A 127 20.46 0.25 4.10
CA GLU A 127 20.57 -0.80 3.08
C GLU A 127 19.39 -0.75 2.09
N LYS A 128 18.17 -0.48 2.56
CA LYS A 128 17.01 -0.32 1.68
C LYS A 128 17.07 0.94 0.82
N ALA A 129 17.56 2.05 1.36
CA ALA A 129 17.68 3.30 0.63
C ALA A 129 18.62 3.21 -0.60
N LYS A 130 19.63 2.34 -0.55
CA LYS A 130 20.50 2.05 -1.72
C LYS A 130 19.72 1.45 -2.90
N ILE A 131 18.68 0.66 -2.63
CA ILE A 131 17.87 -0.01 -3.67
C ILE A 131 17.06 1.01 -4.48
N VAL A 132 16.60 2.08 -3.83
CA VAL A 132 15.75 3.11 -4.41
C VAL A 132 16.49 4.42 -4.71
N ASP A 133 17.82 4.43 -4.55
CA ASP A 133 18.68 5.59 -4.77
C ASP A 133 18.21 6.83 -3.99
N MET A 134 18.06 6.66 -2.66
CA MET A 134 17.60 7.70 -1.74
C MET A 134 18.68 8.08 -0.73
N ASP A 135 18.89 9.39 -0.54
CA ASP A 135 19.89 9.91 0.39
C ASP A 135 19.47 9.65 1.85
N PRO A 136 20.34 9.06 2.71
CA PRO A 136 20.05 8.90 4.14
C PRO A 136 19.70 10.19 4.89
N GLN A 137 20.02 11.37 4.36
CA GLN A 137 19.58 12.65 4.93
C GLN A 137 18.05 12.77 5.03
N PHE A 138 17.30 12.11 4.15
CA PHE A 138 15.83 12.12 4.17
C PHE A 138 15.23 11.39 5.38
N PHE A 139 15.98 10.51 6.03
CA PHE A 139 15.49 9.74 7.19
C PHE A 139 15.08 10.64 8.36
N LYS A 140 15.78 11.76 8.53
CA LYS A 140 15.52 12.74 9.60
C LYS A 140 14.47 13.78 9.22
N ARG A 141 14.16 13.94 7.93
CA ARG A 141 13.14 14.89 7.46
C ARG A 141 11.75 14.36 7.82
N SER A 142 10.79 15.29 7.97
CA SER A 142 9.40 14.91 8.12
C SER A 142 8.91 14.12 6.90
N VAL A 143 7.95 13.23 7.08
CA VAL A 143 7.38 12.42 5.98
C VAL A 143 6.88 13.33 4.86
N ASN A 144 7.49 13.19 3.69
CA ASN A 144 7.20 13.88 2.42
C ASN A 144 7.26 15.43 2.43
N GLU A 145 7.60 16.06 3.56
CA GLU A 145 7.59 17.53 3.70
C GLU A 145 8.74 18.19 2.93
N GLY A 146 8.39 19.07 1.99
CA GLY A 146 9.35 19.75 1.12
C GLY A 146 10.06 18.80 0.14
N PHE A 147 9.47 17.63 -0.14
CA PHE A 147 9.97 16.70 -1.15
C PHE A 147 9.40 17.11 -2.52
N SER A 148 10.22 17.05 -3.55
CA SER A 148 9.78 17.11 -4.94
C SER A 148 8.85 15.93 -5.28
N GLY A 149 8.10 16.05 -6.37
CA GLY A 149 7.22 14.96 -6.80
C GLY A 149 7.95 13.64 -7.06
N GLY A 150 9.19 13.69 -7.57
CA GLY A 150 10.02 12.50 -7.78
C GLY A 150 10.51 11.89 -6.46
N GLU A 151 10.89 12.72 -5.49
CA GLU A 151 11.31 12.25 -4.16
C GLU A 151 10.14 11.61 -3.40
N LYS A 152 8.94 12.19 -3.46
CA LYS A 152 7.73 11.58 -2.88
C LYS A 152 7.43 10.19 -3.45
N LYS A 153 7.84 9.91 -4.70
CA LYS A 153 7.63 8.61 -5.33
C LYS A 153 8.70 7.58 -4.99
N ARG A 154 9.92 8.03 -4.64
CA ARG A 154 11.00 7.15 -4.19
C ARG A 154 10.90 6.81 -2.70
N ASN A 155 10.38 7.75 -1.89
CA ASN A 155 10.09 7.57 -0.47
C ASN A 155 8.98 6.55 -0.24
#